data_AF-A0AAD3SW81-F1
#
_entry.id   AF-A0AAD3SW81-F1
#
_cell.length_a   1.000
_cell.length_b   1.000
_cell.length_c   1.000
_cell.angle_alpha   90.00
_cell.angle_beta   90.00
_cell.angle_gamma   90.00
#
_symmetry.space_group_name_H-M   'P 1'
#
loop_
_entity.id
_entity.type
_entity.pdbx_description
1 polymer ?
#
loop_
_entity_poly.entity_id
_entity_poly.type
_entity_poly.pdbx_seq_one_letter_code
_entity_poly.pdbx_strand_id
1 'polypeptide(L)'
;MELEIQRFLQNPDQLHFEFPHFPTSYLGLAAHRVAQHYGLQTAVIDNAIDGPGAKIMAMRTSESRYPSVCLSEIPAKQSENCQHELIKIAIRPRPSETSNEATEMGIKCSSA
;
A
#
# COMPACT_ATOMS: atom_id res chain seq x y z
N MET A 1 4.80 11.18 -2.81
CA MET A 1 3.51 10.66 -3.28
C MET A 1 2.55 11.79 -3.64
N GLU A 2 2.03 12.56 -2.67
CA GLU A 2 1.05 13.61 -2.99
C GLU A 2 1.57 14.68 -3.94
N LEU A 3 2.77 15.22 -3.71
CA LEU A 3 3.37 16.22 -4.59
C LEU A 3 3.53 15.73 -6.04
N GLU A 4 3.72 14.43 -6.24
CA GLU A 4 3.81 13.84 -7.58
C GLU A 4 2.45 13.83 -8.26
N ILE A 5 1.38 13.52 -7.52
CA ILE A 5 0.01 13.60 -8.02
C ILE A 5 -0.37 15.05 -8.33
N GLN A 6 -0.01 16.01 -7.47
CA GLN A 6 -0.26 17.43 -7.73
C GLN A 6 0.44 17.89 -9.03
N ARG A 7 1.69 17.47 -9.27
CA ARG A 7 2.39 17.74 -10.54
C ARG A 7 1.73 17.07 -11.72
N PHE A 8 1.28 15.83 -11.58
CA PHE A 8 0.51 15.14 -12.61
C PHE A 8 -0.78 15.90 -12.96
N LEU A 9 -1.51 16.38 -11.94
CA LEU A 9 -2.76 17.12 -12.13
C LEU A 9 -2.58 18.47 -12.83
N GLN A 10 -1.43 19.12 -12.67
CA GLN A 10 -1.07 20.36 -13.37
C GLN A 10 -0.90 20.17 -14.89
N ASN A 11 -0.65 18.94 -15.36
CA ASN A 11 -0.48 18.63 -16.78
C ASN A 11 -1.78 18.00 -17.34
N PRO A 12 -2.64 18.76 -18.04
CA PRO A 12 -3.93 18.25 -18.52
C PRO A 12 -3.79 17.19 -19.61
N ASP A 13 -2.70 17.22 -20.38
CA ASP A 13 -2.44 16.27 -21.47
C ASP A 13 -2.08 14.87 -20.97
N GLN A 14 -1.64 14.77 -19.70
CA GLN A 14 -1.29 13.50 -19.10
C GLN A 14 -2.55 12.84 -18.52
N LEU A 15 -3.03 11.79 -19.19
CA LEU A 15 -4.21 11.03 -18.78
C LEU A 15 -3.94 10.03 -17.64
N HIS A 16 -2.69 9.58 -17.54
CA HIS A 16 -2.29 8.54 -16.60
C HIS A 16 -0.89 8.78 -16.01
N PHE A 17 -0.72 8.32 -14.78
CA PHE A 17 0.49 8.45 -13.99
C PHE A 17 0.88 7.10 -13.43
N GLU A 18 2.14 6.71 -13.61
CA GLU A 18 2.71 5.50 -13.04
C GLU A 18 3.47 5.86 -11.76
N PHE A 19 3.11 5.20 -10.66
CA PHE A 19 3.88 5.31 -9.43
C PHE A 19 5.20 4.53 -9.52
N PRO A 20 6.25 4.97 -8.80
CA PRO A 20 7.45 4.16 -8.65
C PRO A 20 7.14 2.82 -7.98
N HIS A 21 8.00 1.83 -8.21
CA HIS A 21 7.90 0.54 -7.52
C HIS A 21 8.00 0.74 -6.00
N PHE A 22 7.08 0.12 -5.25
CA PHE A 22 7.05 0.20 -3.81
C PHE A 22 7.50 -1.12 -3.16
N PRO A 23 8.51 -1.09 -2.27
CA PRO A 23 9.06 -2.30 -1.66
C PRO A 23 8.16 -2.92 -0.59
N THR A 24 7.12 -2.22 -0.14
CA THR A 24 6.18 -2.71 0.87
C THR A 24 4.74 -2.50 0.44
N SER A 25 3.86 -3.39 0.86
CA SER A 25 2.41 -3.26 0.66
C SER A 25 1.85 -1.98 1.28
N TYR A 26 2.45 -1.50 2.38
CA TYR A 26 2.07 -0.25 3.03
C TYR A 26 2.26 0.96 2.12
N LEU A 27 3.42 1.07 1.47
CA LEU A 27 3.70 2.19 0.56
C LEU A 27 2.80 2.14 -0.68
N GLY A 28 2.53 0.95 -1.20
CA GLY A 28 1.55 0.78 -2.28
C GLY A 28 0.14 1.21 -1.86
N LEU A 29 -0.31 0.80 -0.68
CA LEU A 29 -1.61 1.22 -0.14
C LEU A 29 -1.68 2.74 0.07
N ALA A 30 -0.60 3.36 0.56
CA ALA A 30 -0.52 4.81 0.70
C ALA A 30 -0.68 5.51 -0.66
N ALA A 31 -0.04 5.02 -1.71
CA ALA A 31 -0.19 5.56 -3.06
C ALA A 31 -1.64 5.49 -3.57
N HIS A 32 -2.32 4.35 -3.37
CA HIS A 32 -3.74 4.21 -3.68
C HIS A 32 -4.59 5.25 -2.94
N ARG A 33 -4.40 5.38 -1.63
CA ARG A 33 -5.17 6.31 -0.80
C ARG A 33 -4.97 7.77 -1.22
N VAL A 34 -3.73 8.17 -1.50
CA VAL A 34 -3.43 9.52 -1.96
C VAL A 34 -4.07 9.77 -3.33
N ALA A 35 -3.95 8.85 -4.30
CA ALA A 35 -4.58 9.01 -5.61
C ALA A 35 -6.11 9.11 -5.54
N GLN A 36 -6.75 8.24 -4.75
CA GLN A 36 -8.19 8.24 -4.54
C GLN A 36 -8.71 9.53 -3.89
N HIS A 37 -7.91 10.13 -2.98
CA HIS A 37 -8.23 11.42 -2.37
C HIS A 37 -8.37 12.55 -3.40
N TYR A 38 -7.64 12.47 -4.51
CA TYR A 38 -7.74 13.38 -5.65
C TYR A 38 -8.79 12.96 -6.71
N GLY A 39 -9.59 11.92 -6.44
CA GLY A 39 -10.59 11.40 -7.37
C GLY A 39 -10.01 10.62 -8.55
N LEU A 40 -8.76 10.17 -8.47
CA LEU A 40 -8.13 9.35 -9.51
C LEU A 40 -8.57 7.89 -9.37
N GLN A 41 -8.79 7.21 -10.50
CA GLN A 41 -8.92 5.76 -10.51
C GLN A 41 -7.54 5.14 -10.38
N THR A 42 -7.40 4.06 -9.61
CA THR A 42 -6.13 3.35 -9.46
C THR A 42 -6.26 1.89 -9.82
N ALA A 43 -5.21 1.35 -10.42
CA ALA A 43 -5.10 -0.05 -10.78
C ALA A 43 -3.68 -0.54 -10.52
N VAL A 44 -3.55 -1.84 -10.29
CA VAL A 44 -2.27 -2.52 -10.20
C VAL A 44 -2.01 -3.21 -11.55
N ILE A 45 -0.80 -3.02 -12.07
CA ILE A 45 -0.32 -3.60 -13.32
C ILE A 45 0.77 -4.61 -12.97
N ASP A 46 0.44 -5.89 -13.15
CA ASP A 46 1.37 -6.99 -12.94
C ASP A 46 2.03 -7.37 -14.26
N ASN A 47 3.14 -6.70 -14.59
CA ASN A 47 3.92 -7.03 -15.78
C ASN A 47 4.84 -8.22 -15.46
N ALA A 48 4.34 -9.44 -15.64
CA ALA A 48 5.09 -10.67 -15.37
C ALA A 48 6.34 -10.88 -16.26
N ILE A 49 6.54 -10.07 -17.31
CA ILE A 49 7.54 -10.29 -18.36
C ILE A 49 8.84 -9.49 -18.13
N ASP A 50 8.83 -8.39 -17.36
CA ASP A 50 9.89 -7.35 -17.42
C ASP A 50 10.58 -6.99 -16.09
N GLY A 51 10.58 -7.90 -15.10
CA GLY A 51 11.28 -7.69 -13.83
C GLY A 51 10.38 -7.21 -12.67
N PRO A 52 10.97 -6.82 -11.53
CA PRO A 52 10.37 -7.06 -10.22
C PRO A 52 9.19 -6.15 -9.93
N GLY A 53 8.01 -6.75 -9.92
CA GLY A 53 6.91 -6.36 -9.05
C GLY A 53 5.80 -5.54 -9.70
N ALA A 54 4.61 -5.75 -9.13
CA ALA A 54 3.41 -4.99 -9.35
C ALA A 54 3.68 -3.48 -9.38
N LYS A 55 3.21 -2.80 -10.43
CA LYS A 55 3.25 -1.34 -10.55
C LYS A 55 1.88 -0.76 -10.32
N ILE A 56 1.79 0.45 -9.78
CA ILE A 56 0.52 1.12 -9.54
C ILE A 56 0.35 2.22 -10.56
N MET A 57 -0.79 2.24 -11.26
CA MET A 57 -1.15 3.29 -12.21
C MET A 57 -2.37 4.06 -11.69
N ALA A 58 -2.29 5.38 -11.77
CA ALA A 58 -3.40 6.29 -11.54
C ALA A 58 -3.90 6.87 -12.87
N MET A 59 -5.22 6.98 -13.02
CA MET A 59 -5.88 7.46 -14.22
C MET A 59 -6.83 8.61 -13.88
N ARG A 60 -6.88 9.62 -14.73
CA ARG A 60 -7.87 10.68 -14.64
C ARG A 60 -9.28 10.13 -14.90
N THR A 61 -10.24 10.70 -14.20
CA THR A 61 -11.67 10.44 -14.29
C THR A 61 -12.41 11.80 -14.35
N SER A 62 -13.72 11.80 -14.54
CA SER A 62 -14.55 13.02 -14.42
C SER A 62 -14.47 13.66 -13.03
N GLU A 63 -14.17 12.87 -12.00
CA GLU A 63 -14.13 13.31 -10.60
C GLU A 63 -12.73 13.78 -10.16
N SER A 64 -11.75 13.79 -11.08
CA SER A 64 -10.38 14.17 -10.77
C SER A 64 -10.25 15.65 -10.45
N ARG A 65 -10.02 15.98 -9.18
CA ARG A 65 -9.94 17.35 -8.69
C ARG A 65 -9.08 17.47 -7.44
N TYR A 66 -8.69 18.70 -7.11
CA TYR A 66 -8.04 18.97 -5.84
C TYR A 66 -9.03 18.76 -4.68
N PRO A 67 -8.64 18.00 -3.64
CA PRO A 67 -9.44 17.83 -2.44
C PRO A 67 -9.53 19.15 -1.67
N SER A 68 -10.51 19.25 -0.78
CA SER A 68 -10.67 20.43 0.09
C SER A 68 -9.50 20.65 1.06
N VAL A 69 -8.73 19.60 1.35
CA VAL A 69 -7.53 19.64 2.19
C VAL A 69 -6.45 18.78 1.54
N CYS A 70 -5.28 19.36 1.28
CA CYS A 70 -4.11 18.62 0.81
C CYS A 70 -3.29 18.11 2.00
N LEU A 71 -2.73 16.91 1.91
CA LEU A 71 -1.90 16.32 2.97
C LEU A 71 -0.65 17.19 3.24
N SER A 72 -0.12 17.87 2.22
CA SER A 72 1.00 18.80 2.31
C SER A 72 0.71 20.04 3.16
N GLU A 73 -0.57 20.38 3.36
CA GLU A 73 -0.99 21.54 4.16
C GLU A 73 -1.16 21.18 5.64
N ILE A 74 -1.26 19.89 5.96
CA ILE A 74 -1.42 19.42 7.34
C ILE A 74 -0.07 19.54 8.05
N PRO A 75 0.03 20.31 9.15
CA PRO A 75 1.27 20.40 9.90
C PRO A 75 1.71 19.02 10.37
N ALA A 76 2.94 18.63 10.05
CA ALA A 76 3.51 17.42 10.59
C ALA A 76 3.56 17.55 12.12
N LYS A 77 2.96 16.60 12.84
CA LYS A 77 3.23 16.48 14.28
C LYS A 77 4.69 16.07 14.42
N GLN A 78 5.56 17.06 14.57
CA GLN A 78 6.96 16.89 14.93
C GLN A 78 7.02 16.38 16.38
N SER A 79 6.58 15.15 16.62
CA SER A 79 6.95 14.46 17.84
C SER A 79 8.45 14.20 17.73
N GLU A 80 9.25 14.85 18.57
CA GLU A 80 10.70 14.62 18.70
C GLU A 80 11.05 13.16 19.06
N ASN A 81 10.06 12.31 19.28
CA ASN A 81 10.23 10.91 19.62
C ASN A 81 9.91 10.00 18.42
N CYS A 82 10.76 10.03 17.40
CA CYS A 82 10.95 8.89 16.51
C CYS A 82 11.93 7.88 17.13
N GLN A 83 12.02 7.77 18.47
CA GLN A 83 12.50 6.50 19.00
C GLN A 83 11.42 5.51 18.67
N HIS A 84 11.74 4.59 17.77
CA HIS A 84 11.02 3.33 17.63
C HIS A 84 11.02 2.68 19.01
N GLU A 85 10.08 3.07 19.86
CA GLU A 85 9.82 2.38 21.10
C GLU A 85 9.51 0.95 20.64
N LEU A 86 10.41 0.03 20.96
CA LEU A 86 10.33 -1.36 20.54
C LEU A 86 9.14 -1.98 21.30
N ILE A 87 7.94 -1.70 20.81
CA ILE A 87 6.70 -2.25 21.36
C ILE A 87 6.74 -3.74 21.07
N LYS A 88 6.97 -4.56 22.10
CA LYS A 88 6.91 -6.02 22.00
C LYS A 88 5.44 -6.41 21.87
N ILE A 89 5.01 -6.65 20.64
CA ILE A 89 3.66 -7.14 20.33
C ILE A 89 3.68 -8.67 20.43
N ALA A 90 2.83 -9.24 21.30
CA ALA A 90 2.59 -10.67 21.33
C ALA A 90 1.34 -11.00 20.49
N ILE A 91 1.49 -11.80 19.44
CA ILE A 91 0.36 -12.29 18.64
C ILE A 91 -0.21 -13.52 19.35
N ARG A 92 -1.44 -13.43 19.87
CA ARG A 92 -2.13 -14.60 20.39
C ARG A 92 -2.68 -15.44 19.23
N PRO A 93 -2.45 -16.76 19.20
CA PRO A 93 -3.08 -17.63 18.22
C PRO A 93 -4.60 -17.59 18.38
N ARG A 94 -5.31 -17.65 17.25
CA ARG A 94 -6.77 -17.71 17.24
C ARG A 94 -7.19 -19.05 17.87
N PRO A 95 -8.10 -19.08 18.86
CA PRO A 95 -8.65 -20.34 19.36
C PRO A 95 -9.37 -21.04 18.20
N SER A 96 -8.84 -22.18 17.77
CA SER A 96 -9.48 -23.04 16.77
C SER A 96 -10.51 -23.90 17.47
N GLU A 97 -11.80 -23.59 17.32
CA GLU A 97 -12.84 -24.59 17.57
C GLU A 97 -12.83 -25.61 16.43
N THR A 98 -11.88 -26.54 16.49
CA THR A 98 -11.95 -27.81 15.78
C THR A 98 -11.89 -28.89 16.85
N SER A 99 -13.03 -29.12 17.50
CA SER A 99 -13.30 -30.43 18.06
C SER A 99 -13.36 -31.40 16.89
N ASN A 100 -12.36 -32.27 16.80
CA ASN A 100 -12.48 -33.66 16.37
C ASN A 100 -11.18 -34.36 16.76
N GLU A 101 -11.29 -35.25 17.74
CA GLU A 101 -10.29 -36.28 18.05
C GLU A 101 -9.88 -37.03 16.78
N ALA A 102 -8.58 -37.21 16.55
CA ALA A 102 -7.96 -38.54 16.44
C ALA A 102 -6.51 -38.45 15.91
N THR A 103 -5.62 -39.12 16.64
CA THR A 103 -4.36 -39.75 16.19
C THR A 103 -3.17 -38.88 15.75
N GLU A 104 -2.29 -38.63 16.73
CA GLU A 104 -0.90 -39.14 16.76
C GLU A 104 -0.35 -39.75 15.45
N MET A 105 0.70 -39.11 14.88
CA MET A 105 1.96 -39.67 14.35
C MET A 105 2.57 -38.57 13.44
N GLY A 106 3.69 -37.93 13.78
CA GLY A 106 5.02 -38.50 13.49
C GLY A 106 5.78 -37.61 12.50
N ILE A 107 6.84 -37.00 12.99
CA ILE A 107 7.85 -36.19 12.29
C ILE A 107 8.42 -36.91 11.06
N LYS A 108 8.68 -36.18 9.95
CA LYS A 108 9.92 -36.28 9.13
C LYS A 108 9.92 -35.25 7.98
N CYS A 109 10.90 -34.36 7.98
CA CYS A 109 11.35 -33.62 6.79
C CYS A 109 12.19 -34.55 5.90
N SER A 110 12.03 -34.45 4.58
CA SER A 110 13.01 -34.98 3.62
C SER A 110 13.16 -34.04 2.44
N SER A 111 14.39 -33.55 2.29
CA SER A 111 14.90 -32.84 1.12
C SER A 111 15.05 -33.79 -0.07
N ALA A 112 14.95 -33.24 -1.28
CA ALA A 112 15.55 -33.78 -2.51
C ALA A 112 16.30 -32.65 -3.20
#